data_AF-A0A7C6WCB0-F1
#
_entry.id   AF-A0A7C6WCB0-F1
#
_cell.length_a   1.000
_cell.length_b   1.000
_cell.length_c   1.000
_cell.angle_alpha   90.00
_cell.angle_beta   90.00
_cell.angle_gamma   90.00
#
_symmetry.space_group_name_H-M   'P 1'
#
loop_
_entity.id
_entity.type
_entity.pdbx_description
1 polymer ?
#
loop_
_entity_poly.entity_id
_entity_poly.type
_entity_poly.pdbx_seq_one_letter_code
_entity_poly.pdbx_strand_id
1 'polypeptide(L)'
;MRRKVCQPPRGNWNNVYARARMKAGLTQDEASLQLHIDKKIISYIENDKHNPTPDIAMAMARLYGDDRLPKKICREVCAIGRARMIPFNFNLGVVIPLLERRFQEIRMTLEQLPNLLDGKETAMDFDREEWKLLLDCATRIRKFARDVEILEASVDRFLEKAEKKGRLQRGQTQ
;
A
#
# COMPACT_ATOMS: atom_id res chain seq x y z
N MET A 1 -28.97 27.80 16.70
CA MET A 1 -28.09 26.79 16.08
C MET A 1 -27.79 25.68 17.09
N ARG A 2 -28.24 24.45 16.88
CA ARG A 2 -27.87 23.30 17.74
C ARG A 2 -26.40 22.97 17.47
N ARG A 3 -25.54 23.03 18.49
CA ARG A 3 -24.17 22.48 18.44
C ARG A 3 -24.29 21.01 18.03
N LYS A 4 -23.74 20.62 16.87
CA LYS A 4 -23.48 19.20 16.57
C LYS A 4 -22.57 18.71 17.67
N VAL A 5 -23.10 17.90 18.58
CA VAL A 5 -22.29 17.13 19.51
C VAL A 5 -21.57 16.11 18.64
N CYS A 6 -20.35 16.44 18.20
CA CYS A 6 -19.47 15.49 17.51
C CYS A 6 -19.12 14.41 18.53
N GLN A 7 -19.94 13.35 18.56
CA GLN A 7 -19.55 12.16 19.30
C GLN A 7 -18.27 11.62 18.67
N PRO A 8 -17.28 11.22 19.50
CA PRO A 8 -16.04 10.69 18.97
C PRO A 8 -16.35 9.47 18.09
N PRO A 9 -15.62 9.28 16.97
CA PRO A 9 -15.78 8.15 16.09
C PRO A 9 -15.75 6.83 16.88
N ARG A 10 -16.87 6.09 16.86
CA ARG A 10 -16.96 4.72 17.40
C ARG A 10 -16.72 3.72 16.26
N GLY A 11 -16.12 2.57 16.57
CA GLY A 11 -15.87 1.53 15.59
C GLY A 11 -15.01 0.40 16.13
N ASN A 12 -15.02 -0.74 15.43
CA ASN A 12 -14.15 -1.87 15.70
C ASN A 12 -12.68 -1.49 15.43
N TRP A 13 -11.97 -1.07 16.47
CA TRP A 13 -10.56 -0.67 16.37
C TRP A 13 -9.61 -1.80 15.92
N ASN A 14 -10.06 -3.06 15.85
CA ASN A 14 -9.24 -4.14 15.31
C ASN A 14 -9.23 -4.15 13.77
N ASN A 15 -10.29 -3.64 13.15
CA ASN A 15 -10.39 -3.53 11.69
C ASN A 15 -9.59 -2.32 11.18
N VAL A 16 -8.86 -2.51 10.08
CA VAL A 16 -7.97 -1.47 9.50
C VAL A 16 -8.74 -0.27 8.95
N TYR A 17 -9.90 -0.49 8.34
CA TYR A 17 -10.71 0.57 7.72
C TYR A 17 -11.33 1.45 8.79
N ALA A 18 -11.86 0.83 9.85
CA ALA A 18 -12.38 1.55 11.00
C ALA A 18 -11.28 2.41 11.63
N ARG A 19 -10.10 1.83 11.85
CA ARG A 19 -8.92 2.54 12.37
C ARG A 19 -8.54 3.75 11.52
N ALA A 20 -8.41 3.56 10.21
CA ALA A 20 -8.03 4.64 9.30
C ALA A 20 -9.07 5.76 9.31
N ARG A 21 -10.37 5.44 9.23
CA ARG A 21 -11.46 6.42 9.34
C ARG A 21 -11.38 7.21 10.63
N MET A 22 -11.19 6.54 11.77
CA MET A 22 -11.13 7.18 13.07
C MET A 22 -9.89 8.07 13.23
N LYS A 23 -8.74 7.68 12.66
CA LYS A 23 -7.54 8.52 12.58
C LYS A 23 -7.76 9.77 11.72
N ALA A 24 -8.54 9.64 10.64
CA ALA A 24 -8.96 10.77 9.82
C ALA A 24 -10.02 11.66 10.51
N GLY A 25 -10.47 11.30 11.73
CA GLY A 25 -11.45 12.08 12.48
C GLY A 25 -12.88 11.99 11.95
N LEU A 26 -13.17 11.07 11.03
CA LEU A 26 -14.46 10.97 10.36
C LEU A 26 -15.43 10.04 11.11
N THR A 27 -16.70 10.39 11.14
CA THR A 27 -17.80 9.49 11.49
C THR A 27 -18.18 8.58 10.31
N GLN A 28 -18.91 7.49 10.56
CA GLN A 28 -19.43 6.65 9.47
C GLN A 28 -20.42 7.41 8.57
N ASP A 29 -21.17 8.38 9.12
CA ASP A 29 -22.11 9.20 8.36
C ASP A 29 -21.37 10.14 7.40
N GLU A 30 -20.31 10.79 7.88
CA GLU A 30 -19.47 11.66 7.04
C GLU A 30 -18.71 10.87 5.98
N ALA A 31 -18.24 9.67 6.31
CA ALA A 31 -17.61 8.79 5.34
C ALA A 31 -18.61 8.29 4.30
N SER A 32 -19.85 7.95 4.71
CA SER A 32 -20.93 7.53 3.81
C SER A 32 -21.26 8.62 2.79
N LEU A 33 -21.39 9.87 3.27
CA LEU A 33 -21.65 11.03 2.41
C LEU A 33 -20.53 11.23 1.37
N GLN A 34 -19.26 11.19 1.80
CA GLN A 34 -18.11 11.49 0.96
C GLN A 34 -17.75 10.36 -0.01
N LEU A 35 -17.96 9.11 0.39
CA LEU A 35 -17.72 7.94 -0.47
C LEU A 35 -18.91 7.62 -1.38
N HIS A 36 -20.06 8.27 -1.17
CA HIS A 36 -21.32 7.97 -1.85
C HIS A 36 -21.72 6.48 -1.74
N ILE A 37 -21.48 5.87 -0.57
CA ILE A 37 -21.89 4.49 -0.26
C ILE A 37 -22.73 4.48 1.01
N ASP A 38 -23.66 3.53 1.11
CA ASP A 38 -24.52 3.40 2.28
C ASP A 38 -23.70 3.17 3.56
N LYS A 39 -24.06 3.88 4.64
CA LYS A 39 -23.43 3.74 5.97
C LYS A 39 -23.38 2.29 6.45
N LYS A 40 -24.38 1.48 6.12
CA LYS A 40 -24.44 0.05 6.43
C LYS A 40 -23.32 -0.73 5.76
N ILE A 41 -22.92 -0.38 4.53
CA ILE A 41 -21.78 -0.98 3.84
C ILE A 41 -20.49 -0.65 4.58
N ILE A 42 -20.29 0.61 4.98
CA ILE A 42 -19.14 1.02 5.80
C ILE A 42 -19.12 0.24 7.11
N SER A 43 -20.25 0.15 7.81
CA SER A 43 -20.37 -0.61 9.05
C SER A 43 -20.05 -2.08 8.85
N TYR A 44 -20.48 -2.70 7.75
CA TYR A 44 -20.18 -4.10 7.45
C TYR A 44 -18.69 -4.32 7.18
N ILE A 45 -18.04 -3.42 6.43
CA ILE A 45 -16.59 -3.45 6.19
C ILE A 45 -15.83 -3.33 7.51
N GLU A 46 -16.23 -2.38 8.36
CA GLU A 46 -15.55 -2.08 9.62
C GLU A 46 -15.72 -3.16 10.67
N ASN A 47 -16.77 -3.97 10.58
CA ASN A 47 -17.02 -5.10 11.47
C ASN A 47 -16.64 -6.45 10.85
N ASP A 48 -15.78 -6.45 9.82
CA ASP A 48 -15.28 -7.64 9.13
C ASP A 48 -16.40 -8.56 8.57
N LYS A 49 -17.60 -8.01 8.33
CA LYS A 49 -18.73 -8.74 7.72
C LYS A 49 -18.62 -8.80 6.20
N HIS A 50 -17.91 -7.85 5.60
CA HIS A 50 -17.69 -7.78 4.15
C HIS A 50 -16.30 -7.22 3.85
N ASN A 51 -15.65 -7.77 2.83
CA ASN A 51 -14.45 -7.16 2.28
C ASN A 51 -14.85 -6.07 1.29
N PRO A 52 -14.26 -4.86 1.31
CA PRO A 52 -14.55 -3.88 0.28
C PRO A 52 -14.18 -4.43 -1.10
N THR A 53 -14.83 -3.91 -2.13
CA THR A 53 -14.32 -4.07 -3.49
C THR A 53 -13.05 -3.20 -3.67
N PRO A 54 -12.19 -3.49 -4.67
CA PRO A 54 -10.96 -2.73 -4.88
C PRO A 54 -11.17 -1.22 -5.04
N ASP A 55 -12.21 -0.81 -5.76
CA ASP A 55 -12.62 0.59 -5.96
C ASP A 55 -13.01 1.26 -4.64
N ILE A 56 -13.82 0.61 -3.80
CA ILE A 56 -14.21 1.13 -2.49
C ILE A 56 -12.97 1.25 -1.58
N ALA A 57 -12.07 0.26 -1.59
CA ALA A 57 -10.86 0.31 -0.77
C ALA A 57 -9.93 1.45 -1.19
N MET A 58 -9.78 1.70 -2.49
CA MET A 58 -9.03 2.84 -3.03
C MET A 58 -9.68 4.18 -2.64
N ALA A 59 -11.00 4.29 -2.74
CA ALA A 59 -11.73 5.49 -2.33
C ALA A 59 -11.59 5.76 -0.83
N MET A 60 -11.71 4.72 0.01
CA MET A 60 -11.48 4.79 1.44
C MET A 60 -10.03 5.19 1.77
N ALA A 61 -9.04 4.65 1.07
CA ALA A 61 -7.63 5.01 1.26
C ALA A 61 -7.38 6.50 1.05
N ARG A 62 -7.89 7.04 -0.06
CA ARG A 62 -7.79 8.47 -0.39
C ARG A 62 -8.50 9.34 0.63
N LEU A 63 -9.73 8.98 1.01
CA LEU A 63 -10.50 9.75 1.97
C LEU A 63 -9.89 9.72 3.37
N TYR A 64 -9.36 8.58 3.80
CA TYR A 64 -8.82 8.40 5.14
C TYR A 64 -7.34 8.76 5.26
N GLY A 65 -6.64 8.99 4.14
CA GLY A 65 -5.21 9.26 4.11
C GLY A 65 -4.36 8.05 4.51
N ASP A 66 -4.78 6.83 4.15
CA ASP A 66 -4.05 5.59 4.48
C ASP A 66 -3.96 4.65 3.26
N ASP A 67 -2.87 4.77 2.50
CA ASP A 67 -2.59 4.00 1.29
C ASP A 67 -2.29 2.52 1.54
N ARG A 68 -2.30 2.07 2.80
CA ARG A 68 -2.14 0.65 3.15
C ARG A 68 -3.45 -0.12 3.01
N LEU A 69 -4.60 0.56 3.02
CA LEU A 69 -5.91 -0.08 2.97
C LEU A 69 -6.12 -0.96 1.72
N PRO A 70 -5.80 -0.51 0.49
CA PRO A 70 -5.97 -1.35 -0.70
C PRO A 70 -5.02 -2.55 -0.69
N LYS A 71 -3.83 -2.38 -0.10
CA LYS A 71 -2.83 -3.45 0.03
C LYS A 71 -3.31 -4.57 0.95
N LYS A 72 -4.16 -4.30 1.94
CA LYS A 72 -4.81 -5.36 2.72
C LYS A 72 -5.64 -6.28 1.82
N ILE A 73 -6.51 -5.73 0.98
CA ILE A 73 -7.33 -6.53 0.06
C ILE A 73 -6.47 -7.27 -0.95
N CYS A 74 -5.46 -6.59 -1.50
CA CYS A 74 -4.54 -7.22 -2.46
C CYS A 74 -3.87 -8.45 -1.83
N ARG A 75 -3.41 -8.35 -0.58
CA ARG A 75 -2.78 -9.46 0.14
C ARG A 75 -3.78 -10.55 0.54
N GLU A 76 -4.94 -10.21 1.10
CA GLU A 76 -5.82 -11.21 1.71
C GLU A 76 -6.80 -11.83 0.69
N VAL A 77 -7.27 -11.06 -0.29
CA VAL A 77 -8.41 -11.41 -1.14
C VAL A 77 -8.05 -11.58 -2.62
N CYS A 78 -7.14 -10.77 -3.16
CA CYS A 78 -6.75 -10.86 -4.57
C CYS A 78 -5.85 -12.07 -4.84
N ALA A 79 -6.17 -12.88 -5.85
CA ALA A 79 -5.37 -14.06 -6.22
C ALA A 79 -3.93 -13.69 -6.64
N ILE A 80 -3.77 -12.60 -7.38
CA ILE A 80 -2.45 -12.10 -7.80
C ILE A 80 -1.65 -11.65 -6.58
N GLY A 81 -2.26 -10.87 -5.69
CA GLY A 81 -1.57 -10.36 -4.51
C GLY A 81 -1.24 -11.47 -3.50
N ARG A 82 -2.07 -12.50 -3.38
CA ARG A 82 -1.74 -13.73 -2.62
C ARG A 82 -0.56 -14.48 -3.23
N ALA A 83 -0.54 -14.67 -4.54
CA ALA A 83 0.58 -15.33 -5.22
C ALA A 83 1.90 -14.53 -5.10
N ARG A 84 1.79 -13.20 -4.95
CA ARG A 84 2.93 -12.30 -4.73
C ARG A 84 3.29 -12.12 -3.25
N MET A 85 2.49 -12.64 -2.32
CA MET A 85 2.85 -12.63 -0.91
C MET A 85 3.96 -13.62 -0.67
N ILE A 86 5.17 -13.11 -0.55
CA ILE A 86 6.30 -13.91 -0.12
C ILE A 86 6.28 -13.94 1.43
N PRO A 87 6.12 -15.10 2.08
CA PRO A 87 6.16 -15.21 3.53
C PRO A 87 7.61 -15.03 4.00
N PHE A 88 8.00 -13.79 4.35
CA PHE A 88 9.37 -13.51 4.76
C PHE A 88 9.45 -12.75 6.08
N ASN A 89 10.31 -13.27 6.96
CA ASN A 89 10.82 -12.59 8.13
C ASN A 89 12.19 -12.01 7.75
N PHE A 90 12.22 -10.77 7.26
CA PHE A 90 13.47 -10.17 6.84
C PHE A 90 14.35 -9.82 8.04
N ASN A 91 15.59 -10.31 8.01
CA ASN A 91 16.66 -9.66 8.76
C ASN A 91 16.97 -8.34 8.05
N LEU A 92 16.40 -7.24 8.56
CA LEU A 92 16.59 -5.90 7.99
C LEU A 92 18.07 -5.51 7.93
N GLY A 93 18.89 -5.99 8.87
CA GLY A 93 20.33 -5.75 8.87
C GLY A 93 21.07 -6.40 7.70
N VAL A 94 20.48 -7.40 7.04
CA VAL A 94 21.02 -8.02 5.82
C VAL A 94 20.37 -7.43 4.57
N VAL A 95 19.06 -7.20 4.62
CA VAL A 95 18.26 -6.85 3.44
C VAL A 95 18.46 -5.41 3.02
N ILE A 96 18.58 -4.49 3.98
CA ILE A 96 18.80 -3.07 3.69
C ILE A 96 20.13 -2.89 2.92
N PRO A 97 21.28 -3.42 3.38
CA PRO A 97 22.53 -3.33 2.62
C PRO A 97 22.46 -3.97 1.22
N LEU A 98 21.77 -5.11 1.08
CA LEU A 98 21.60 -5.75 -0.23
C LEU A 98 20.75 -4.90 -1.19
N LEU A 99 19.68 -4.29 -0.69
CA LEU A 99 18.85 -3.35 -1.45
C LEU A 99 19.62 -2.09 -1.83
N GLU A 100 20.43 -1.55 -0.92
CA GLU A 100 21.28 -0.40 -1.19
C GLU A 100 22.28 -0.70 -2.30
N ARG A 101 22.92 -1.87 -2.28
CA ARG A 101 23.81 -2.31 -3.36
C ARG A 101 23.07 -2.39 -4.70
N ARG A 102 21.88 -3.02 -4.73
CA ARG A 102 21.03 -3.08 -5.94
C ARG A 102 20.59 -1.71 -6.41
N PHE A 103 20.31 -0.79 -5.49
CA PHE A 103 19.96 0.59 -5.84
C PHE A 103 21.10 1.29 -6.58
N GLN A 104 22.36 1.08 -6.16
CA GLN A 104 23.51 1.62 -6.88
C GLN A 104 23.63 1.04 -8.30
N GLU A 105 23.40 -0.26 -8.48
CA GLU A 105 23.38 -0.90 -9.80
C GLU A 105 22.27 -0.33 -10.71
N ILE A 106 21.10 -0.06 -10.14
CA ILE A 106 19.98 0.58 -10.84
C ILE A 106 20.29 2.04 -11.17
N ARG A 107 20.95 2.78 -10.28
CA ARG A 107 21.33 4.17 -10.53
C ARG A 107 22.17 4.28 -11.81
N MET A 108 23.17 3.42 -11.96
CA MET A 108 23.98 3.33 -13.18
C MET A 108 23.14 2.99 -14.43
N THR A 109 22.10 2.17 -14.27
CA THR A 109 21.17 1.81 -15.36
C THR A 109 20.29 3.01 -15.74
N LEU A 110 19.80 3.76 -14.75
CA LEU A 110 18.96 4.95 -14.95
C LEU A 110 19.74 6.09 -15.60
N GLU A 111 21.03 6.24 -15.28
CA GLU A 111 21.91 7.25 -15.89
C GLU A 111 22.12 7.02 -17.39
N GLN A 112 21.97 5.78 -17.88
CA GLN A 112 22.10 5.45 -19.31
C GLN A 112 20.81 5.70 -20.12
N LEU A 113 19.65 5.72 -19.46
CA LEU A 113 18.35 5.81 -20.14
C LEU A 113 18.18 7.08 -20.98
N PRO A 114 18.55 8.29 -20.52
CA PRO A 114 18.37 9.49 -21.33
C PRO A 114 19.07 9.38 -22.69
N ASN A 115 20.31 8.88 -22.70
CA ASN A 115 21.08 8.72 -23.94
C ASN A 115 20.50 7.61 -24.83
N LEU A 116 20.00 6.52 -24.23
CA LEU A 116 19.40 5.41 -24.97
C LEU A 116 18.05 5.78 -25.61
N LEU A 117 17.33 6.73 -25.01
CA LEU A 117 16.01 7.18 -25.45
C LEU A 117 16.06 8.46 -26.30
N ASP A 118 17.23 9.09 -26.43
CA ASP A 118 17.36 10.37 -27.13
C ASP A 118 16.97 10.25 -28.60
N GLY A 119 15.99 11.06 -29.02
CA GLY A 119 15.44 11.03 -30.37
C GLY A 119 14.70 9.75 -30.77
N LYS A 120 14.38 8.85 -29.84
CA LYS A 120 13.63 7.60 -30.10
C LYS A 120 12.17 7.75 -29.69
N GLU A 121 11.24 7.59 -30.63
CA GLU A 121 9.79 7.67 -30.35
C GLU A 121 9.08 6.34 -30.53
N THR A 122 9.62 5.47 -31.38
CA THR A 122 9.05 4.19 -31.76
C THR A 122 10.07 3.06 -31.62
N ALA A 123 9.59 1.82 -31.57
CA ALA A 123 10.48 0.66 -31.52
C ALA A 123 11.39 0.53 -32.77
N MET A 124 11.01 1.14 -33.90
CA MET A 124 11.78 1.10 -35.15
C MET A 124 13.00 2.04 -35.11
N ASP A 125 13.04 2.99 -34.18
CA ASP A 125 14.16 3.93 -34.04
C ASP A 125 15.36 3.28 -33.36
N PHE A 126 15.17 2.11 -32.75
CA PHE A 126 16.23 1.36 -32.06
C PHE A 126 16.86 0.34 -33.01
N ASP A 127 18.18 0.27 -33.00
CA ASP A 127 18.84 -0.91 -33.52
C ASP A 127 18.63 -2.12 -32.59
N ARG A 128 19.06 -3.30 -33.06
CA ARG A 128 18.85 -4.56 -32.34
C ARG A 128 19.53 -4.58 -30.96
N GLU A 129 20.72 -4.02 -30.84
CA GLU A 129 21.49 -4.02 -29.60
C GLU A 129 20.98 -2.93 -28.63
N GLU A 130 20.62 -1.75 -29.14
CA GLU A 130 19.95 -0.70 -28.37
C GLU A 130 18.61 -1.20 -27.79
N TRP A 131 17.80 -1.87 -28.62
CA TRP A 131 16.52 -2.44 -28.17
C TRP A 131 16.71 -3.50 -27.08
N LYS A 132 17.70 -4.38 -27.27
CA LYS A 132 18.06 -5.40 -26.28
C LYS A 132 18.54 -4.77 -24.97
N LEU A 133 19.35 -3.70 -25.04
CA LEU A 133 19.79 -2.95 -23.87
C LEU A 133 18.60 -2.33 -23.14
N LEU A 134 17.67 -1.71 -23.87
CA LEU A 134 16.45 -1.13 -23.30
C LEU A 134 15.59 -2.17 -22.56
N LEU A 135 15.44 -3.36 -23.14
CA LEU A 135 14.72 -4.47 -22.50
C LEU A 135 15.42 -4.96 -21.22
N ASP A 136 16.75 -4.99 -21.21
CA ASP A 136 17.52 -5.34 -20.00
C ASP A 136 17.35 -4.25 -18.93
N CYS A 137 17.47 -2.98 -19.29
CA CYS A 137 17.20 -1.84 -18.40
C CYS A 137 15.81 -1.94 -17.77
N ALA A 138 14.77 -2.13 -18.60
CA ALA A 138 13.39 -2.30 -18.12
C ALA A 138 13.24 -3.50 -17.18
N THR A 139 13.95 -4.60 -17.45
CA THR A 139 13.93 -5.80 -16.60
C THR A 139 14.60 -5.57 -15.26
N ARG A 140 15.75 -4.89 -15.22
CA ARG A 140 16.44 -4.51 -13.98
C ARG A 140 15.56 -3.60 -13.12
N ILE A 141 14.96 -2.56 -13.72
CA ILE A 141 14.05 -1.64 -13.04
C ILE A 141 12.87 -2.40 -12.42
N ARG A 142 12.22 -3.29 -13.18
CA ARG A 142 11.10 -4.10 -12.67
C ARG A 142 11.51 -5.02 -11.52
N LYS A 143 12.71 -5.62 -11.56
CA LYS A 143 13.22 -6.47 -10.47
C LYS A 143 13.46 -5.64 -9.21
N PHE A 144 14.12 -4.49 -9.33
CA PHE A 144 14.38 -3.63 -8.18
C PHE A 144 13.09 -3.05 -7.58
N ALA A 145 12.16 -2.59 -8.40
CA ALA A 145 10.84 -2.14 -7.94
C ALA A 145 10.13 -3.22 -7.13
N ARG A 146 10.20 -4.49 -7.57
CA ARG A 146 9.66 -5.63 -6.82
C ARG A 146 10.34 -5.80 -5.46
N ASP A 147 11.66 -5.69 -5.39
CA ASP A 147 12.36 -5.81 -4.11
C ASP A 147 11.93 -4.71 -3.12
N VAL A 148 11.73 -3.49 -3.62
CA VAL A 148 11.21 -2.35 -2.83
C VAL A 148 9.77 -2.61 -2.36
N GLU A 149 8.88 -3.08 -3.24
CA GLU A 149 7.50 -3.46 -2.89
C GLU A 149 7.47 -4.53 -1.79
N ILE A 150 8.37 -5.51 -1.86
CA ILE A 150 8.49 -6.58 -0.86
C ILE A 150 8.95 -6.02 0.50
N LEU A 151 9.92 -5.11 0.51
CA LEU A 151 10.36 -4.42 1.73
C LEU A 151 9.21 -3.60 2.32
N GLU A 152 8.54 -2.79 1.50
CA GLU A 152 7.41 -1.96 1.90
C GLU A 152 6.29 -2.80 2.55
N ALA A 153 5.89 -3.90 1.91
CA ALA A 153 4.90 -4.82 2.45
C ALA A 153 5.33 -5.43 3.81
N SER A 154 6.63 -5.59 4.03
CA SER A 154 7.19 -6.11 5.28
C SER A 154 7.15 -5.06 6.40
N VAL A 155 7.46 -3.81 6.08
CA VAL A 155 7.33 -2.66 6.98
C VAL A 155 5.86 -2.45 7.36
N ASP A 156 4.94 -2.50 6.39
CA ASP A 156 3.50 -2.38 6.64
C ASP A 156 3.00 -3.43 7.64
N ARG A 157 3.42 -4.70 7.48
CA ARG A 157 3.09 -5.77 8.44
C ARG A 157 3.65 -5.52 9.83
N PHE A 158 4.86 -4.95 9.92
CA PHE A 158 5.44 -4.59 11.21
C PHE A 158 4.61 -3.50 11.90
N LEU A 159 4.26 -2.43 11.16
CA LEU A 159 3.40 -1.35 11.67
C LEU A 159 2.05 -1.88 12.13
N GLU A 160 1.39 -2.73 11.34
CA GLU A 160 0.12 -3.37 11.72
C GLU A 160 0.24 -4.19 13.02
N LYS A 161 1.33 -4.96 13.19
CA LYS A 161 1.58 -5.72 14.42
C LYS A 161 1.86 -4.82 15.61
N ALA A 162 2.65 -3.77 15.43
CA ALA A 162 2.98 -2.80 16.48
C ALA A 162 1.72 -2.04 16.95
N GLU A 163 0.88 -1.59 16.01
CA GLU A 163 -0.40 -0.94 16.32
C GLU A 163 -1.36 -1.85 17.10
N LYS A 164 -1.32 -3.17 16.87
CA LYS A 164 -2.08 -4.17 17.64
C LYS A 164 -1.49 -4.38 19.04
N LYS A 165 -0.17 -4.55 19.17
CA LYS A 165 0.52 -4.80 20.46
C LYS A 165 0.45 -3.63 21.43
N GLY A 166 0.63 -2.40 20.95
CA GLY A 166 0.52 -1.19 21.78
C GLY A 166 -0.86 -0.99 22.42
N ARG A 167 -1.89 -1.72 21.97
CA ARG A 167 -3.24 -1.68 22.55
C ARG A 167 -3.50 -2.76 23.60
N LEU A 168 -2.94 -3.96 23.46
CA LEU A 168 -3.00 -4.97 24.52
C LEU A 168 -2.42 -4.43 25.83
N GLN A 169 -1.36 -3.63 25.73
CA GLN A 169 -0.74 -2.99 26.89
C GLN A 169 -1.58 -1.83 27.47
N ARG A 170 -2.30 -1.05 26.65
CA ARG A 170 -3.18 0.04 27.12
C ARG A 170 -4.54 -0.41 27.62
N GLY A 171 -5.03 -1.57 27.16
CA GLY A 171 -6.29 -2.18 27.62
C GLY A 171 -6.14 -2.98 28.92
N GLN A 172 -4.91 -3.19 29.41
CA GLN A 172 -4.61 -3.78 30.73
C GLN A 172 -4.40 -2.72 31.81
N THR A 173 -4.52 -1.43 31.47
CA THR A 173 -4.35 -0.28 32.39
C THR A 173 -5.66 0.47 32.66
N GLN A 174 -6.81 -0.11 32.30
CA GLN A 174 -8.15 0.39 32.64
C GLN A 174 -8.93 -0.66 33.41
#